data_AF-A0A418RR81-F1
#
_entry.id   AF-A0A418RR81-F1
#
_cell.length_a   1.000
_cell.length_b   1.000
_cell.length_c   1.000
_cell.angle_alpha   90.00
_cell.angle_beta   90.00
_cell.angle_gamma   90.00
#
_symmetry.space_group_name_H-M   'P 1'
#
loop_
_entity.id
_entity.type
_entity.pdbx_description
1 polymer ?
#
loop_
_entity_poly.entity_id
_entity_poly.type
_entity_poly.pdbx_seq_one_letter_code
_entity_poly.pdbx_strand_id
1 'polypeptide(L)' 'MVTITFYEKPGCANNTRQKKLLVAAAHQVIPKNILTEEWTEQRLRPFFGDLPVKDWFNYSAPDIKYGEID' A
#
# COMPACT_ATOMS: atom_id res chain seq x y z
N MET A 1 -4.55 16.25 -14.73
CA MET A 1 -4.95 14.83 -14.73
C MET A 1 -3.68 13.98 -14.82
N VAL A 2 -3.52 13.00 -13.94
CA VAL A 2 -2.43 12.00 -14.00
C VAL A 2 -2.99 10.61 -13.69
N THR A 3 -2.31 9.57 -14.17
CA THR A 3 -2.65 8.18 -13.87
C THR A 3 -1.89 7.72 -12.63
N ILE A 4 -2.63 7.22 -11.63
CA ILE A 4 -2.10 6.77 -10.35
C ILE A 4 -2.37 5.28 -10.23
N THR A 5 -1.30 4.47 -10.19
CA THR A 5 -1.40 3.08 -9.74
C THR A 5 -1.54 3.10 -8.22
N PHE A 6 -2.71 2.67 -7.73
CA PHE A 6 -3.04 2.68 -6.31
C PHE A 6 -3.03 1.26 -5.76
N TYR A 7 -2.00 0.95 -5.00
CA TYR A 7 -1.86 -0.32 -4.28
C TYR A 7 -2.75 -0.31 -3.03
N GLU A 8 -3.76 -1.17 -2.99
CA GLU A 8 -4.73 -1.24 -1.90
C GLU A 8 -4.84 -2.63 -1.28
N LYS A 9 -5.32 -2.67 -0.03
CA LYS A 9 -5.89 -3.87 0.56
C LYS A 9 -7.41 -3.89 0.30
N PRO A 10 -7.95 -4.85 -0.48
CA PRO A 10 -9.39 -4.95 -0.70
C PRO A 10 -10.17 -5.01 0.60
N GLY A 11 -11.32 -4.33 0.66
CA GLY A 11 -12.14 -4.21 1.87
C GLY A 11 -11.65 -3.15 2.87
N CYS A 12 -10.52 -2.47 2.63
CA CYS A 12 -10.08 -1.38 3.50
C CYS A 12 -10.91 -0.11 3.26
N ALA A 13 -11.66 0.31 4.28
CA ALA A 13 -12.46 1.54 4.25
C ALA A 13 -11.60 2.79 3.98
N ASN A 14 -10.39 2.85 4.54
CA ASN A 14 -9.50 3.99 4.35
C ASN A 14 -8.97 4.08 2.91
N ASN A 15 -8.54 2.96 2.31
CA ASN A 15 -8.14 2.95 0.90
C ASN A 15 -9.32 3.34 -0.02
N THR A 16 -10.55 2.90 0.31
CA THR A 16 -11.75 3.29 -0.42
C THR A 16 -11.95 4.81 -0.39
N ARG A 17 -11.78 5.44 0.78
CA ARG A 17 -11.83 6.90 0.92
C ARG A 17 -10.72 7.59 0.13
N GLN A 18 -9.47 7.12 0.23
CA GLN A 18 -8.33 7.70 -0.47
C GLN A 18 -8.50 7.68 -1.99
N LYS A 19 -8.92 6.54 -2.57
CA LYS A 19 -9.22 6.45 -4.01
C LYS A 19 -10.29 7.45 -4.44
N LYS A 20 -11.37 7.59 -3.65
CA LYS A 20 -12.43 8.58 -3.94
C LYS A 20 -11.89 10.01 -3.96
N LEU A 21 -11.00 10.37 -3.03
CA LEU A 21 -10.37 11.70 -3.00
C LEU A 21 -9.52 11.95 -4.25
N LEU A 22 -8.73 10.96 -4.69
CA LEU A 22 -7.91 11.07 -5.90
C LEU A 22 -8.76 11.22 -7.16
N VAL A 23 -9.86 10.46 -7.29
CA VAL A 23 -10.81 10.61 -8.39
C VAL A 23 -11.50 11.98 -8.35
N ALA A 24 -11.90 12.46 -7.18
CA ALA A 24 -12.50 13.78 -7.01
C ALA A 24 -11.54 14.92 -7.39
N ALA A 25 -10.23 14.70 -7.26
CA ALA A 25 -9.18 15.61 -7.72
C ALA A 25 -8.87 15.48 -9.24
N ALA A 26 -9.72 14.80 -10.01
CA ALA A 26 -9.57 14.58 -11.45
C ALA A 26 -8.30 13.79 -11.85
N HIS A 27 -7.89 12.82 -11.02
CA HIS A 27 -6.90 11.80 -11.37
C HIS A 27 -7.58 10.51 -11.84
N GLN A 28 -6.91 9.78 -12.73
CA GLN A 28 -7.28 8.41 -13.07
C GLN A 28 -6.62 7.48 -12.04
N VAL A 29 -7.40 6.61 -11.39
CA VAL A 29 -6.91 5.70 -10.36
C VAL A 29 -7.03 4.26 -10.85
N ILE A 30 -5.90 3.56 -10.93
CA ILE A 30 -5.82 2.14 -11.29
C ILE A 30 -5.56 1.34 -10.01
N PRO A 31 -6.58 0.69 -9.42
CA PRO A 31 -6.38 -0.11 -8.22
C PRO A 31 -5.58 -1.39 -8.51
N LYS A 32 -4.67 -1.74 -7.59
CA LYS A 32 -3.93 -3.02 -7.56
C LYS A 32 -4.03 -3.62 -6.17
N ASN A 33 -4.34 -4.91 -6.09
CA ASN A 33 -4.47 -5.62 -4.81
C ASN A 33 -3.09 -6.01 -4.29
N ILE A 34 -2.67 -5.45 -3.15
CA ILE A 34 -1.35 -5.73 -2.55
C ILE A 34 -1.18 -7.18 -2.08
N LEU A 35 -2.28 -7.89 -1.82
CA LEU A 35 -2.24 -9.28 -1.34
C LEU A 35 -2.01 -10.29 -2.46
N THR A 36 -2.23 -9.88 -3.72
CA THR A 36 -2.10 -10.76 -4.89
C THR A 36 -1.14 -10.20 -5.95
N GLU A 37 -0.58 -9.01 -5.74
CA GLU A 37 0.45 -8.46 -6.61
C GLU A 37 1.74 -9.29 -6.46
N GLU A 38 2.32 -9.67 -7.59
CA GLU A 38 3.59 -10.40 -7.63
C GLU A 38 4.77 -9.45 -7.33
N TRP A 39 4.97 -9.22 -6.04
CA TRP A 39 6.10 -8.42 -5.57
C TRP A 39 7.41 -9.15 -5.78
N THR A 40 8.37 -8.44 -6.37
CA THR A 40 9.79 -8.77 -6.25
C THR A 40 10.45 -7.73 -5.36
N GLU A 41 11.54 -8.10 -4.69
CA GLU A 41 12.31 -7.16 -3.85
C GLU A 41 12.67 -5.89 -4.62
N GLN A 42 13.06 -6.02 -5.89
CA GLN A 42 13.43 -4.92 -6.77
C GLN A 42 12.26 -3.98 -7.06
N ARG A 43 11.03 -4.51 -7.19
CA ARG A 43 9.81 -3.70 -7.43
C ARG A 43 9.28 -3.07 -6.15
N LEU A 44 9.47 -3.72 -5.01
CA LEU A 44 8.97 -3.27 -3.71
C LEU A 44 9.90 -2.24 -3.05
N ARG A 45 11.22 -2.45 -3.12
CA ARG A 45 12.24 -1.61 -2.45
C ARG A 45 12.08 -0.11 -2.70
N PRO A 46 11.74 0.38 -3.91
CA PRO A 46 11.58 1.82 -4.16
C PRO A 46 10.47 2.47 -3.33
N PHE A 47 9.42 1.73 -2.94
CA PHE A 47 8.31 2.28 -2.15
C PHE A 47 8.71 2.71 -0.74
N PHE A 48 9.80 2.15 -0.20
CA PHE A 48 10.29 2.48 1.13
C PHE A 48 11.24 3.68 1.15
N GLY A 49 11.80 4.09 0.01
CA GLY A 49 12.75 5.21 -0.05
C GLY A 49 13.91 5.06 0.95
N ASP A 50 14.13 6.10 1.76
CA ASP A 50 15.16 6.14 2.80
C ASP A 50 14.66 5.69 4.19
N LEU A 51 13.43 5.17 4.29
CA LEU A 51 12.89 4.69 5.56
C LEU A 51 13.77 3.55 6.10
N PRO A 52 14.07 3.54 7.41
CA PRO A 52 14.72 2.39 8.02
C PRO A 52 13.78 1.18 8.01
N VAL A 53 14.36 -0.04 8.00
CA VAL A 53 13.60 -1.30 7.86
C VAL A 53 12.43 -1.42 8.83
N LYS A 54 12.60 -0.99 10.09
CA LYS A 54 11.53 -1.00 11.10
C LYS A 54 10.28 -0.23 10.68
N ASP A 55 10.43 0.83 9.88
CA ASP A 55 9.33 1.70 9.47
C ASP A 55 8.66 1.21 8.18
N TRP A 56 9.10 0.08 7.60
CA TRP A 56 8.50 -0.53 6.42
C TRP A 56 7.19 -1.25 6.75
N PHE A 57 7.01 -1.62 8.02
CA PHE A 57 5.98 -2.53 8.44
C PHE A 57 4.73 -1.85 8.99
N ASN A 58 3.58 -2.48 8.76
CA ASN A 58 2.36 -2.14 9.47
C ASN A 58 2.33 -2.88 10.82
N TYR A 59 2.66 -2.20 11.91
CA TYR A 59 2.62 -2.76 13.27
C TYR A 59 1.24 -3.26 13.73
N SER A 60 0.16 -2.93 13.01
CA SER A 60 -1.17 -3.53 13.26
C SER A 60 -1.37 -4.87 12.54
N ALA A 61 -0.43 -5.32 11.71
CA ALA A 61 -0.47 -6.64 11.10
C ALA A 61 -0.40 -7.71 12.21
N PRO A 62 -1.26 -8.76 12.18
CA PRO A 62 -1.33 -9.76 13.25
C PRO A 62 0.04 -10.37 13.61
N ASP A 63 0.81 -10.79 12.61
CA ASP A 63 2.08 -11.48 12.83
C ASP A 63 3.11 -10.61 13.57
N ILE A 64 3.12 -9.30 13.27
CA ILE A 64 3.99 -8.34 13.96
C ILE A 64 3.43 -8.02 15.35
N LYS A 65 2.12 -7.77 15.43
CA LYS A 65 1.46 -7.41 16.68
C LYS A 65 1.58 -8.51 17.74
N TYR A 66 1.58 -9.77 17.32
CA TYR A 66 1.67 -10.94 18.20
C TYR A 66 3.10 -11.50 18.32
N GLY A 67 4.09 -10.87 17.69
CA GLY A 67 5.51 -11.21 17.86
C GLY A 67 5.96 -12.45 17.09
N GLU A 68 5.22 -12.86 16.06
CA GLU A 68 5.64 -13.91 15.12
C GLU A 68 6.75 -13.40 14.17
N ILE A 69 6.85 -12.07 14.02
CA ILE A 69 7.87 -11.36 13.23
C ILE A 69 8.39 -10.19 14.08
N ASP A 70 9.72 -10.03 14.16
CA ASP A 70 10.45 -8.98 14.90
C ASP A 70 11.32 -8.14 13.95
#